data_AF-A0A6P2ZHW7-F1
#
_entry.id   AF-A0A6P2ZHW7-F1
#
_cell.length_a   1.000
_cell.length_b   1.000
_cell.length_c   1.000
_cell.angle_alpha   90.00
_cell.angle_beta   90.00
_cell.angle_gamma   90.00
#
_symmetry.space_group_name_H-M   'P 1'
#
loop_
_entity.id
_entity.type
_entity.pdbx_description
1 polymer ?
#
loop_
_entity_poly.entity_id
_entity_poly.type
_entity_poly.pdbx_seq_one_letter_code
_entity_poly.pdbx_strand_id
1 'polypeptide(L)'
;MDEKARNILVRTYWSGKGWVDKNDRNISDADFAYAKEQGVMFAPVTLTHDQSITAIKEILPKVAQDAVVRAFLSSLSTRRLEWRSALASFVCAQRLSPPHEYVPKVSGHGYTNGAITYTFYHCGVCDGFREYEEVDLSVLNFERIKWGGVRLGDRMYTLFDLQQFLREEISEPTQADIDILKSMLSVIAHSQPGDYPSALRDNLAPVIKSSKNERGVLMEILACVDILRPSSYDRPSRGRHDWHFVEHWRGEDKYNEAAVKQYFGKYLD
;
A
#
# COMPACT_ATOMS: atom_id res chain seq x y z
N MET A 1 1.83 -3.74 -19.33
CA MET A 1 1.56 -2.29 -19.22
C MET A 1 2.26 -1.58 -20.36
N ASP A 2 1.58 -0.65 -21.03
CA ASP A 2 2.17 0.14 -22.12
C ASP A 2 3.32 1.03 -21.61
N GLU A 3 4.48 0.95 -22.27
CA GLU A 3 5.70 1.63 -21.83
C GLU A 3 5.62 3.15 -21.99
N LYS A 4 5.02 3.64 -23.08
CA LYS A 4 4.88 5.07 -23.34
C LYS A 4 3.97 5.71 -22.30
N ALA A 5 2.84 5.09 -22.01
CA ALA A 5 1.88 5.55 -21.01
C ALA A 5 2.51 5.55 -19.61
N ARG A 6 3.24 4.49 -19.24
CA ARG A 6 4.00 4.44 -17.99
C ARG A 6 5.01 5.58 -17.89
N ASN A 7 5.73 5.87 -18.96
CA ASN A 7 6.72 6.95 -18.99
C ASN A 7 6.07 8.33 -18.86
N ILE A 8 4.91 8.56 -19.49
CA ILE A 8 4.09 9.77 -19.30
C ILE A 8 3.73 9.92 -17.81
N LEU A 9 3.18 8.87 -17.19
CA LEU A 9 2.81 8.90 -15.78
C LEU A 9 4.01 9.23 -14.88
N VAL A 10 5.12 8.51 -15.04
CA VAL A 10 6.30 8.69 -14.18
C VAL A 10 6.89 10.09 -14.30
N ARG A 11 7.04 10.65 -15.51
CA ARG A 11 7.61 11.99 -15.69
C ARG A 11 6.71 13.10 -15.15
N THR A 12 5.39 12.88 -15.09
CA THR A 12 4.45 13.85 -14.53
C THR A 12 4.65 14.03 -13.03
N TYR A 13 4.97 12.96 -12.29
CA TYR A 13 5.08 12.99 -10.82
C TYR A 13 6.51 12.94 -10.29
N TRP A 14 7.48 12.52 -11.11
CA TRP A 14 8.85 12.27 -10.67
C TRP A 14 9.91 12.70 -11.67
N SER A 15 10.96 13.32 -11.13
CA SER A 15 12.17 13.71 -11.85
C SER A 15 13.40 13.07 -11.22
N GLY A 16 14.56 13.25 -11.85
CA GLY A 16 15.85 12.87 -11.22
C GLY A 16 16.11 13.56 -9.88
N LYS A 17 15.41 14.66 -9.56
CA LYS A 17 15.53 15.42 -8.31
C LYS A 17 14.48 15.05 -7.25
N GLY A 18 13.52 14.17 -7.57
CA GLY A 18 12.44 13.80 -6.66
C GLY A 18 11.05 14.12 -7.22
N TRP A 19 10.09 14.37 -6.32
CA TRP A 19 8.73 14.77 -6.67
C TRP A 19 8.71 16.02 -7.56
N VAL A 20 7.85 16.02 -8.57
CA VAL A 20 7.54 17.23 -9.35
C VAL A 20 6.47 18.02 -8.60
N ASP A 21 6.78 19.28 -8.30
CA ASP A 21 5.86 20.20 -7.63
C ASP A 21 4.55 20.32 -8.40
N LYS A 22 3.42 20.42 -7.69
CA LYS A 22 2.08 20.44 -8.31
C LYS A 22 1.96 21.50 -9.40
N ASN A 23 2.57 22.67 -9.19
CA ASN A 23 2.54 23.80 -10.12
C ASN A 23 3.43 23.58 -11.36
N ASP A 24 4.42 22.69 -11.25
CA ASP A 24 5.37 22.36 -12.32
C ASP A 24 4.96 21.10 -13.10
N ARG A 25 3.87 20.43 -12.68
CA ARG A 25 3.32 19.27 -13.40
C ARG A 25 2.78 19.75 -14.74
N ASN A 26 3.49 19.40 -15.81
CA ASN A 26 3.08 19.71 -17.17
C ASN A 26 2.84 18.40 -17.95
N ILE A 27 1.63 18.24 -18.47
CA ILE A 27 1.24 17.14 -19.34
C ILE A 27 0.41 17.70 -20.48
N SER A 28 0.71 17.30 -21.72
CA SER A 28 -0.09 17.69 -22.87
C SER A 28 -1.43 16.96 -22.88
N ASP A 29 -2.48 17.58 -23.44
CA ASP A 29 -3.80 16.93 -23.58
C ASP A 29 -3.71 15.59 -24.33
N ALA A 30 -2.84 15.52 -25.34
CA ALA A 30 -2.60 14.30 -26.11
C ALA A 30 -1.93 13.20 -25.28
N ASP A 31 -0.93 13.53 -24.46
CA ASP A 31 -0.29 12.57 -23.56
C ASP A 31 -1.24 12.11 -22.47
N PHE A 32 -2.02 13.02 -21.88
CA PHE A 32 -3.00 12.67 -20.86
C PHE A 32 -4.10 11.77 -21.42
N ALA A 33 -4.65 12.10 -22.59
CA ALA A 33 -5.65 11.28 -23.27
C ALA A 33 -5.10 9.87 -23.57
N TYR A 34 -3.88 9.80 -24.10
CA TYR A 34 -3.22 8.52 -24.38
C TYR A 34 -2.97 7.71 -23.10
N ALA A 35 -2.43 8.32 -22.05
CA ALA A 35 -2.17 7.63 -20.78
C ALA A 35 -3.47 7.19 -20.08
N LYS A 36 -4.55 7.94 -20.26
CA LYS A 36 -5.89 7.57 -19.77
C LYS A 36 -6.47 6.40 -20.54
N GLU A 37 -6.35 6.39 -21.87
CA GLU A 37 -6.76 5.26 -22.72
C GLU A 37 -6.03 3.97 -22.36
N GLN A 38 -4.73 4.06 -22.06
CA GLN A 38 -3.91 2.93 -21.62
C GLN A 38 -4.14 2.54 -20.14
N GLY A 39 -5.06 3.20 -19.44
CA GLY A 39 -5.46 2.86 -18.07
C GLY A 39 -4.39 3.14 -17.01
N VAL A 40 -3.46 4.07 -17.27
CA VAL A 40 -2.42 4.43 -16.28
C VAL A 40 -2.64 5.80 -15.63
N MET A 41 -3.39 6.69 -16.29
CA MET A 41 -3.84 7.97 -15.75
C MET A 41 -5.37 8.03 -15.72
N PHE A 42 -5.90 8.91 -14.88
CA PHE A 42 -7.31 8.96 -14.55
C PHE A 42 -7.76 10.40 -14.34
N ALA A 43 -9.04 10.65 -14.59
CA ALA A 43 -9.67 11.88 -14.12
C ALA A 43 -9.70 11.89 -12.58
N PRO A 44 -9.60 13.07 -11.94
CA PRO A 44 -9.80 13.17 -10.51
C PRO A 44 -11.21 12.71 -10.14
N VAL A 45 -11.35 12.21 -8.92
CA VAL A 45 -12.62 11.69 -8.42
C VAL A 45 -12.96 12.36 -7.11
N THR A 46 -14.24 12.75 -7.00
CA THR A 46 -14.83 13.21 -5.74
C THR A 46 -15.81 12.17 -5.23
N LEU A 47 -15.63 11.71 -3.99
CA LEU A 47 -16.50 10.74 -3.32
C LEU A 47 -16.75 11.15 -1.87
N THR A 48 -17.93 10.84 -1.36
CA THR A 48 -18.19 10.84 0.08
C THR A 48 -17.63 9.57 0.74
N HIS A 49 -17.49 9.62 2.07
CA HIS A 49 -17.20 8.46 2.91
C HIS A 49 -18.08 7.25 2.55
N ASP A 50 -19.40 7.41 2.57
CA ASP A 50 -20.36 6.31 2.43
C ASP A 50 -20.35 5.73 1.01
N GLN A 51 -20.13 6.57 0.00
CA GLN A 51 -19.91 6.10 -1.38
C GLN A 51 -18.65 5.26 -1.49
N SER A 52 -17.55 5.66 -0.84
CA SER A 52 -16.31 4.87 -0.84
C SER A 52 -16.47 3.52 -0.13
N ILE A 53 -17.19 3.48 1.00
CA ILE A 53 -17.48 2.24 1.73
C ILE A 53 -18.38 1.32 0.90
N THR A 54 -19.40 1.88 0.25
CA THR A 54 -20.29 1.13 -0.65
C THR A 54 -19.50 0.53 -1.82
N ALA A 55 -18.65 1.33 -2.47
CA ALA A 55 -17.82 0.84 -3.58
C ALA A 55 -16.84 -0.27 -3.14
N ILE A 56 -16.25 -0.17 -1.94
CA ILE A 56 -15.40 -1.23 -1.40
C ILE A 56 -16.19 -2.50 -1.08
N LYS A 57 -17.38 -2.35 -0.48
CA LYS A 57 -18.29 -3.48 -0.22
C LYS A 57 -18.64 -4.24 -1.50
N GLU A 58 -18.86 -3.52 -2.61
CA GLU A 58 -19.21 -4.10 -3.90
C GLU A 58 -18.03 -4.78 -4.62
N ILE A 59 -16.80 -4.26 -4.45
CA ILE A 59 -15.62 -4.81 -5.12
C ILE A 59 -15.01 -5.99 -4.37
N LEU A 60 -15.03 -5.96 -3.03
CA LEU A 60 -14.40 -6.98 -2.19
C LEU A 60 -14.78 -8.43 -2.56
N PRO A 61 -16.06 -8.79 -2.75
CA PRO A 61 -16.43 -10.16 -3.13
C PRO A 61 -15.98 -10.60 -4.52
N LYS A 62 -15.51 -9.68 -5.37
CA LYS A 62 -14.93 -9.99 -6.70
C LYS A 62 -13.44 -10.33 -6.62
N VAL A 63 -12.80 -10.06 -5.48
CA VAL A 63 -11.36 -10.27 -5.27
C VAL A 63 -11.16 -11.54 -4.45
N ALA A 64 -10.59 -12.58 -5.06
CA ALA A 64 -10.23 -13.79 -4.34
C ALA A 64 -8.91 -13.59 -3.56
N GLN A 65 -8.88 -14.04 -2.30
CA GLN A 65 -7.64 -14.00 -1.48
C GLN A 65 -6.48 -14.70 -2.20
N ASP A 66 -6.74 -15.86 -2.81
CA ASP A 66 -5.72 -16.60 -3.56
C ASP A 66 -5.13 -15.81 -4.74
N ALA A 67 -5.91 -14.93 -5.37
CA ALA A 67 -5.45 -14.13 -6.49
C ALA A 67 -4.52 -13.00 -6.04
N VAL A 68 -4.83 -12.31 -4.94
CA VAL A 68 -3.95 -11.26 -4.39
C VAL A 68 -2.66 -11.83 -3.80
N VAL A 69 -2.73 -13.04 -3.23
CA VAL A 69 -1.54 -13.80 -2.79
C VAL A 69 -0.66 -14.15 -3.99
N ARG A 70 -1.23 -14.70 -5.07
CA ARG A 70 -0.47 -14.99 -6.30
C ARG A 70 0.22 -13.74 -6.83
N ALA A 71 -0.50 -12.62 -6.89
CA ALA A 71 0.06 -11.36 -7.37
C ALA A 71 1.23 -10.87 -6.51
N PHE A 72 1.10 -10.94 -5.19
CA PHE A 72 2.20 -10.60 -4.29
C PHE A 72 3.44 -11.47 -4.55
N LEU A 73 3.28 -12.79 -4.63
CA LEU A 73 4.39 -13.72 -4.86
C LEU A 73 5.02 -13.52 -6.24
N SER A 74 4.22 -13.52 -7.30
CA SER A 74 4.71 -13.35 -8.68
C SER A 74 5.42 -12.00 -8.87
N SER A 75 5.17 -11.00 -8.03
CA SER A 75 5.88 -9.71 -8.06
C SER A 75 7.33 -9.75 -7.56
N LEU A 76 7.71 -10.81 -6.82
CA LEU A 76 8.99 -10.87 -6.10
C LEU A 76 10.16 -11.00 -7.07
N SER A 77 10.09 -11.96 -8.00
CA SER A 77 11.11 -12.14 -9.05
C SER A 77 10.90 -11.22 -10.26
N THR A 78 9.64 -11.03 -10.70
CA THR A 78 9.32 -10.26 -11.90
C THR A 78 9.49 -8.75 -11.73
N ARG A 79 9.51 -8.27 -10.47
CA ARG A 79 9.50 -6.85 -10.11
C ARG A 79 8.29 -6.08 -10.66
N ARG A 80 7.16 -6.75 -10.90
CA ARG A 80 5.86 -6.11 -11.14
C ARG A 80 5.35 -5.48 -9.83
N LEU A 81 5.95 -4.37 -9.43
CA LEU A 81 5.74 -3.73 -8.11
C LEU A 81 4.27 -3.43 -7.85
N GLU A 82 3.54 -3.04 -8.89
CA GLU A 82 2.12 -2.72 -8.84
C GLU A 82 1.23 -3.89 -8.43
N TRP A 83 1.74 -5.12 -8.43
CA TRP A 83 1.03 -6.30 -7.95
C TRP A 83 1.13 -6.53 -6.44
N ARG A 84 2.02 -5.80 -5.75
CA ARG A 84 2.34 -6.06 -4.33
C ARG A 84 1.23 -5.64 -3.38
N SER A 85 0.74 -4.42 -3.51
CA SER A 85 -0.15 -3.80 -2.52
C SER A 85 -1.56 -4.39 -2.50
N ALA A 86 -1.99 -5.08 -3.56
CA ALA A 86 -3.32 -5.66 -3.64
C ALA A 86 -3.63 -6.61 -2.46
N LEU A 87 -2.62 -7.31 -1.93
CA LEU A 87 -2.76 -8.15 -0.75
C LEU A 87 -3.11 -7.33 0.51
N ALA A 88 -2.41 -6.22 0.75
CA ALA A 88 -2.71 -5.31 1.86
C ALA A 88 -4.05 -4.60 1.66
N SER A 89 -4.35 -4.12 0.45
CA SER A 89 -5.62 -3.48 0.11
C SER A 89 -6.80 -4.43 0.31
N PHE A 90 -6.66 -5.72 -0.02
CA PHE A 90 -7.68 -6.74 0.25
C PHE A 90 -7.95 -6.89 1.75
N VAL A 91 -6.91 -7.01 2.58
CA VAL A 91 -7.06 -7.12 4.04
C VAL A 91 -7.66 -5.83 4.63
N CYS A 92 -7.21 -4.66 4.17
CA CYS A 92 -7.79 -3.38 4.57
C CYS A 92 -9.27 -3.29 4.21
N ALA A 93 -9.68 -3.73 3.02
CA ALA A 93 -11.08 -3.78 2.62
C ALA A 93 -11.90 -4.74 3.50
N GLN A 94 -11.35 -5.90 3.86
CA GLN A 94 -12.01 -6.84 4.79
C GLN A 94 -12.25 -6.21 6.17
N ARG A 95 -11.30 -5.43 6.69
CA ARG A 95 -11.41 -4.71 7.97
C ARG A 95 -12.51 -3.64 7.99
N LEU A 96 -13.05 -3.27 6.82
CA LEU A 96 -14.19 -2.34 6.69
C LEU A 96 -15.55 -3.04 6.66
N SER A 97 -15.57 -4.37 6.78
CA SER A 97 -16.79 -5.14 6.89
C SER A 97 -17.16 -5.36 8.37
N PRO A 98 -18.42 -5.16 8.77
CA PRO A 98 -19.56 -4.76 7.95
C PRO A 98 -19.51 -3.28 7.52
N PRO A 99 -20.17 -2.92 6.40
CA PRO A 99 -20.27 -1.53 5.96
C PRO A 99 -20.95 -0.66 7.03
N HIS A 100 -20.55 0.59 7.11
CA HIS A 100 -21.08 1.57 8.06
C HIS A 100 -21.19 2.94 7.40
N GLU A 101 -22.07 3.76 7.95
CA GLU A 101 -22.22 5.16 7.58
C GLU A 101 -21.19 6.02 8.33
N TYR A 102 -20.94 7.22 7.81
CA TYR A 102 -20.04 8.18 8.43
C TYR A 102 -20.53 8.60 9.82
N VAL A 103 -19.73 8.32 10.84
CA VAL A 103 -19.98 8.76 12.22
C VAL A 103 -18.96 9.84 12.58
N PRO A 104 -19.32 11.13 12.70
CA PRO A 104 -18.34 12.18 13.01
C PRO A 104 -17.71 11.97 14.39
N LYS A 105 -16.38 11.91 14.44
CA LYS A 105 -15.56 11.95 15.66
C LYS A 105 -14.51 13.04 15.50
N VAL A 106 -14.37 13.90 16.51
CA VAL A 106 -13.34 14.93 16.52
C VAL A 106 -11.96 14.27 16.42
N SER A 107 -11.19 14.64 15.40
CA SER A 107 -9.81 14.16 15.18
C SER A 107 -8.76 15.21 15.52
N GLY A 108 -9.15 16.48 15.61
CA GLY A 108 -8.25 17.56 16.02
C GLY A 108 -8.86 18.94 15.89
N HIS A 109 -8.08 19.96 16.23
CA HIS A 109 -8.48 21.36 16.13
C HIS A 109 -7.39 22.19 15.44
N GLY A 110 -7.81 23.13 14.60
CA GLY A 110 -6.97 24.21 14.12
C GLY A 110 -7.01 25.37 15.11
N TYR A 111 -5.87 26.01 15.35
CA TYR A 111 -5.76 27.13 16.29
C TYR A 111 -5.22 28.37 15.59
N THR A 112 -5.76 29.54 15.97
CA THR A 112 -5.19 30.84 15.62
C THR A 112 -5.21 31.70 16.88
N ASN A 113 -4.05 32.24 17.26
CA ASN A 113 -3.88 32.99 18.51
C ASN A 113 -4.40 32.24 19.76
N GLY A 114 -4.20 30.92 19.81
CA GLY A 114 -4.64 30.08 20.93
C GLY A 114 -6.14 29.75 20.97
N ALA A 115 -6.95 30.32 20.07
CA ALA A 115 -8.37 29.99 19.94
C ALA A 115 -8.60 28.95 18.84
N ILE A 116 -9.54 28.03 19.08
CA ILE A 116 -9.97 27.05 18.06
C ILE A 116 -10.65 27.79 16.92
N THR A 117 -10.14 27.65 15.70
CA THR A 117 -10.71 28.23 14.48
C THR A 117 -11.39 27.21 13.59
N TYR A 118 -11.01 25.94 13.68
CA TYR A 118 -11.65 24.85 12.95
C TYR A 118 -11.56 23.55 13.76
N THR A 119 -12.53 22.65 13.57
CA THR A 119 -12.52 21.30 14.16
C THR A 119 -12.50 20.28 13.05
N PHE A 120 -11.51 19.40 13.07
CA PHE A 120 -11.36 18.30 12.13
C PHE A 120 -12.18 17.10 12.61
N TYR A 121 -12.83 16.41 11.67
CA TYR A 121 -13.66 15.25 11.95
C TYR A 121 -13.28 14.09 11.04
N HIS A 122 -13.05 12.93 11.64
CA HIS A 122 -12.93 11.65 10.94
C HIS A 122 -14.10 10.75 11.31
N CYS A 123 -14.26 9.64 10.59
CA CYS A 123 -15.22 8.62 10.93
C CYS A 123 -14.80 7.92 12.24
N GLY A 124 -15.67 7.88 13.25
CA GLY A 124 -15.41 7.22 14.53
C GLY A 124 -15.30 5.69 14.43
N VAL A 125 -15.66 5.11 13.28
CA VAL A 125 -15.61 3.66 13.04
C VAL A 125 -14.33 3.26 12.28
N CYS A 126 -13.99 3.97 11.20
CA CYS A 126 -12.87 3.59 10.33
C CYS A 126 -11.81 4.67 10.10
N ASP A 127 -11.89 5.78 10.81
CA ASP A 127 -10.98 6.94 10.73
C ASP A 127 -10.89 7.60 9.33
N GLY A 128 -11.87 7.35 8.45
CA GLY A 128 -11.94 7.96 7.12
C GLY A 128 -12.40 9.42 7.14
N PHE A 129 -12.02 10.18 6.11
CA PHE A 129 -12.53 11.53 5.87
C PHE A 129 -14.02 11.50 5.49
N ARG A 130 -14.74 12.59 5.79
CA ARG A 130 -16.14 12.76 5.39
C ARG A 130 -16.28 12.80 3.86
N GLU A 131 -15.41 13.57 3.22
CA GLU A 131 -15.39 13.80 1.78
C GLU A 131 -13.96 13.67 1.27
N TYR A 132 -13.84 13.10 0.08
CA TYR A 132 -12.62 12.95 -0.68
C TYR A 132 -12.77 13.81 -1.93
N GLU A 133 -12.27 15.04 -1.90
CA GLU A 133 -12.43 16.01 -2.99
C GLU A 133 -11.27 15.93 -3.98
N GLU A 134 -11.60 15.90 -5.28
CA GLU A 134 -10.64 15.99 -6.40
C GLU A 134 -9.41 15.07 -6.23
N VAL A 135 -9.64 13.83 -5.80
CA VAL A 135 -8.58 12.86 -5.56
C VAL A 135 -7.89 12.50 -6.86
N ASP A 136 -6.61 12.83 -6.95
CA ASP A 136 -5.75 12.50 -8.08
C ASP A 136 -5.43 11.00 -8.10
N LEU A 137 -6.27 10.19 -8.76
CA LEU A 137 -6.03 8.75 -8.88
C LEU A 137 -4.75 8.42 -9.67
N SER A 138 -4.25 9.36 -10.49
CA SER A 138 -3.01 9.17 -11.24
C SER A 138 -1.80 9.17 -10.30
N VAL A 139 -1.78 9.99 -9.23
CA VAL A 139 -0.70 9.93 -8.23
C VAL A 139 -0.70 8.59 -7.48
N LEU A 140 -1.89 8.05 -7.17
CA LEU A 140 -2.04 6.75 -6.53
C LEU A 140 -1.45 5.65 -7.41
N ASN A 141 -1.75 5.66 -8.71
CA ASN A 141 -1.20 4.67 -9.64
C ASN A 141 0.30 4.83 -9.84
N PHE A 142 0.79 6.07 -9.88
CA PHE A 142 2.22 6.36 -9.96
C PHE A 142 2.97 5.73 -8.78
N GLU A 143 2.49 5.94 -7.56
CA GLU A 143 3.09 5.37 -6.35
C GLU A 143 3.01 3.84 -6.32
N ARG A 144 1.86 3.28 -6.76
CA ARG A 144 1.64 1.83 -6.95
C ARG A 144 2.70 1.23 -7.87
N ILE A 145 2.94 1.85 -9.03
CA ILE A 145 3.89 1.38 -10.05
C ILE A 145 5.35 1.61 -9.63
N LYS A 146 5.65 2.73 -8.98
CA LYS A 146 7.02 3.12 -8.68
C LYS A 146 7.60 2.38 -7.47
N TRP A 147 6.79 2.15 -6.45
CA TRP A 147 7.28 1.61 -5.16
C TRP A 147 6.52 0.38 -4.68
N GLY A 148 5.39 0.04 -5.31
CA GLY A 148 4.55 -1.10 -4.94
C GLY A 148 3.35 -0.75 -4.07
N GLY A 149 3.04 0.54 -3.93
CA GLY A 149 1.88 1.06 -3.19
C GLY A 149 2.22 1.55 -1.79
N VAL A 150 2.28 2.87 -1.62
CA VAL A 150 2.75 3.51 -0.37
C VAL A 150 1.64 3.94 0.58
N ARG A 151 0.38 3.98 0.12
CA ARG A 151 -0.77 4.48 0.89
C ARG A 151 -1.61 3.35 1.47
N LEU A 152 -0.95 2.36 2.05
CA LEU A 152 -1.64 1.23 2.67
C LEU A 152 -2.56 1.74 3.79
N GLY A 153 -3.80 1.25 3.82
CA GLY A 153 -4.81 1.72 4.79
C GLY A 153 -5.59 2.96 4.37
N ASP A 154 -5.09 3.74 3.40
CA ASP A 154 -5.87 4.84 2.82
C ASP A 154 -7.09 4.30 2.07
N ARG A 155 -8.24 4.93 2.26
CA ARG A 155 -9.53 4.46 1.74
C ARG A 155 -9.59 4.52 0.22
N MET A 156 -9.16 5.64 -0.35
CA MET A 156 -9.21 5.86 -1.79
C MET A 156 -8.18 4.99 -2.50
N TYR A 157 -7.00 4.84 -1.91
CA TYR A 157 -6.00 3.90 -2.39
C TYR A 157 -6.50 2.46 -2.33
N THR A 158 -7.10 2.03 -1.23
CA THR A 158 -7.66 0.66 -1.09
C THR A 158 -8.68 0.37 -2.20
N LEU A 159 -9.63 1.28 -2.43
CA LEU A 159 -10.62 1.12 -3.50
C LEU A 159 -9.93 1.10 -4.88
N PHE A 160 -9.05 2.07 -5.14
CA PHE A 160 -8.35 2.21 -6.40
C PHE A 160 -7.49 0.98 -6.72
N ASP A 161 -6.69 0.51 -5.78
CA ASP A 161 -5.76 -0.60 -5.95
C ASP A 161 -6.50 -1.91 -6.25
N LEU A 162 -7.62 -2.17 -5.55
CA LEU A 162 -8.47 -3.33 -5.87
C LEU A 162 -9.14 -3.20 -7.25
N GLN A 163 -9.55 -2.00 -7.66
CA GLN A 163 -10.07 -1.76 -9.02
C GLN A 163 -9.01 -2.02 -10.09
N GLN A 164 -7.76 -1.62 -9.86
CA GLN A 164 -6.68 -1.92 -10.81
C GLN A 164 -6.31 -3.39 -10.79
N PHE A 165 -6.24 -4.01 -9.61
CA PHE A 165 -5.97 -5.44 -9.47
C PHE A 165 -6.92 -6.30 -10.30
N LEU A 166 -8.22 -5.99 -10.32
CA LEU A 166 -9.21 -6.74 -11.10
C LEU A 166 -9.02 -6.65 -12.63
N ARG A 167 -8.16 -5.75 -13.11
CA ARG A 167 -7.82 -5.61 -14.53
C ARG A 167 -6.52 -6.31 -14.91
N GLU A 168 -5.80 -6.86 -13.94
CA GLU A 168 -4.49 -7.46 -14.16
C GLU A 168 -4.61 -8.95 -14.50
N GLU A 169 -3.80 -9.38 -15.47
CA GLU A 169 -3.56 -10.79 -15.72
C GLU A 169 -2.35 -11.25 -14.90
N ILE A 170 -2.63 -11.97 -13.81
CA ILE A 170 -1.61 -12.41 -12.85
C ILE A 170 -1.13 -13.82 -13.21
N SER A 171 0.18 -13.95 -13.45
CA SER A 171 0.84 -15.24 -13.64
C SER A 171 0.90 -16.04 -12.35
N GLU A 172 0.96 -17.37 -12.47
CA GLU A 172 1.27 -18.24 -11.33
C GLU A 172 2.67 -17.93 -10.76
N PRO A 173 2.85 -18.02 -9.43
CA PRO A 173 4.16 -17.89 -8.81
C PRO A 173 5.13 -18.95 -9.32
N THR A 174 6.34 -18.52 -9.64
CA THR A 174 7.43 -19.42 -10.05
C THR A 174 8.19 -19.95 -8.84
N GLN A 175 9.01 -20.99 -9.03
CA GLN A 175 9.91 -21.46 -7.97
C GLN A 175 10.82 -20.34 -7.44
N ALA A 176 11.27 -19.43 -8.32
CA ALA A 176 12.09 -18.29 -7.91
C ALA A 176 11.34 -17.34 -6.97
N ASP A 177 10.04 -17.12 -7.17
CA ASP A 177 9.21 -16.33 -6.27
C ASP A 177 9.11 -16.97 -4.88
N ILE A 178 8.95 -18.29 -4.85
CA ILE A 178 8.86 -19.07 -3.61
C ILE A 178 10.20 -19.07 -2.87
N ASP A 179 11.32 -19.22 -3.58
CA ASP A 179 12.66 -19.19 -2.99
C ASP A 179 13.00 -17.80 -2.41
N ILE A 180 12.56 -16.72 -3.06
CA ILE A 180 12.68 -15.36 -2.52
C ILE A 180 11.85 -15.23 -1.25
N LEU A 181 10.58 -15.68 -1.24
CA LEU A 181 9.75 -15.66 -0.03
C LEU A 181 10.41 -16.43 1.12
N LYS A 182 10.88 -17.66 0.88
CA LYS A 182 11.57 -18.50 1.88
C LYS A 182 12.81 -17.80 2.43
N SER A 183 13.59 -17.17 1.56
CA SER A 183 14.78 -16.39 1.96
C SER A 183 14.41 -15.18 2.82
N MET A 184 13.36 -14.44 2.46
CA MET A 184 12.86 -13.32 3.25
C MET A 184 12.37 -13.77 4.64
N LEU A 185 11.58 -14.84 4.71
CA LEU A 185 11.10 -15.41 5.97
C LEU A 185 12.27 -15.88 6.85
N SER A 186 13.30 -16.48 6.25
CA SER A 186 14.53 -16.85 6.96
C SER A 186 15.23 -15.63 7.56
N VAL A 187 15.38 -14.53 6.81
CA VAL A 187 15.96 -13.26 7.34
C VAL A 187 15.15 -12.73 8.52
N ILE A 188 13.81 -12.75 8.42
CA ILE A 188 12.93 -12.30 9.50
C ILE A 188 13.08 -13.20 10.75
N ALA A 189 13.10 -14.53 10.57
CA ALA A 189 13.30 -15.50 11.66
C ALA A 189 14.65 -15.34 12.38
N HIS A 190 15.69 -14.92 11.67
CA HIS A 190 17.04 -14.74 12.22
C HIS A 190 17.35 -13.30 12.64
N SER A 191 16.37 -12.38 12.59
CA SER A 191 16.54 -11.01 13.09
C SER A 191 16.92 -10.99 14.57
N GLN A 192 17.78 -10.07 14.99
CA GLN A 192 18.31 -10.05 16.35
C GLN A 192 17.36 -9.30 17.31
N PRO A 193 17.30 -9.69 18.60
CA PRO A 193 16.54 -8.92 19.59
C PRO A 193 16.93 -7.44 19.58
N GLY A 194 15.93 -6.56 19.52
CA GLY A 194 16.13 -5.12 19.42
C GLY A 194 16.36 -4.57 18.02
N ASP A 195 16.41 -5.40 16.98
CA ASP A 195 16.41 -4.93 15.59
C ASP A 195 15.16 -4.08 15.33
N TYR A 196 15.35 -2.89 14.78
CA TYR A 196 14.26 -2.00 14.35
C TYR A 196 13.87 -2.34 12.89
N PRO A 197 12.71 -1.87 12.40
CA PRO A 197 12.31 -2.08 11.01
C PRO A 197 13.36 -1.61 9.99
N SER A 198 14.15 -0.58 10.32
CA SER A 198 15.28 -0.14 9.50
C SER A 198 16.37 -1.21 9.34
N ALA A 199 16.70 -1.95 10.40
CA ALA A 199 17.68 -3.02 10.37
C ALA A 199 17.16 -4.19 9.51
N LEU A 200 15.91 -4.62 9.73
CA LEU A 200 15.29 -5.66 8.90
C LEU A 200 15.25 -5.26 7.42
N ARG A 201 14.87 -4.01 7.09
CA ARG A 201 14.87 -3.51 5.70
C ARG A 201 16.24 -3.65 5.03
N ASP A 202 17.30 -3.35 5.76
CA ASP A 202 18.65 -3.39 5.23
C ASP A 202 19.15 -4.85 5.12
N ASN A 203 18.79 -5.70 6.08
CA ASN A 203 19.06 -7.14 6.06
C ASN A 203 18.30 -7.90 4.95
N LEU A 204 17.17 -7.38 4.48
CA LEU A 204 16.43 -7.95 3.33
C LEU A 204 17.09 -7.65 1.98
N ALA A 205 18.00 -6.68 1.89
CA ALA A 205 18.62 -6.28 0.61
C ALA A 205 19.28 -7.42 -0.18
N PRO A 206 19.97 -8.40 0.44
CA PRO A 206 20.62 -9.50 -0.29
C PRO A 206 19.66 -10.53 -0.86
N VAL A 207 18.44 -10.67 -0.30
CA VAL A 207 17.50 -11.74 -0.67
C VAL A 207 16.41 -11.31 -1.64
N ILE A 208 16.25 -10.00 -1.86
CA ILE A 208 15.28 -9.47 -2.83
C ILE A 208 15.84 -8.27 -3.58
N LYS A 209 15.88 -8.36 -4.92
CA LYS A 209 16.27 -7.25 -5.79
C LYS A 209 15.28 -6.10 -5.61
N SER A 210 15.76 -4.97 -5.07
CA SER A 210 14.90 -3.86 -4.66
C SER A 210 15.68 -2.58 -4.33
N SER A 211 15.03 -1.43 -4.48
CA SER A 211 15.50 -0.19 -3.83
C SER A 211 15.14 -0.18 -2.34
N LYS A 212 15.76 0.75 -1.58
CA LYS A 212 15.45 0.94 -0.15
C LYS A 212 13.96 1.23 0.10
N ASN A 213 13.34 2.04 -0.75
CA ASN A 213 11.92 2.39 -0.64
C ASN A 213 11.02 1.20 -1.00
N GLU A 214 11.35 0.44 -2.05
CA GLU A 214 10.61 -0.77 -2.42
C GLU A 214 10.60 -1.81 -1.29
N ARG A 215 11.72 -1.99 -0.57
CA ARG A 215 11.76 -2.89 0.61
C ARG A 215 10.95 -2.35 1.77
N GLY A 216 10.97 -1.04 1.98
CA GLY A 216 10.11 -0.40 2.98
C GLY A 216 8.64 -0.70 2.74
N VAL A 217 8.16 -0.49 1.51
CA VAL A 217 6.77 -0.82 1.12
C VAL A 217 6.47 -2.31 1.26
N LEU A 218 7.38 -3.18 0.84
CA LEU A 218 7.22 -4.62 1.00
C LEU A 218 7.03 -5.00 2.48
N MET A 219 7.81 -4.42 3.39
CA MET A 219 7.66 -4.64 4.83
C MET A 219 6.35 -4.08 5.38
N GLU A 220 5.93 -2.90 4.93
CA GLU A 220 4.63 -2.33 5.29
C GLU A 220 3.47 -3.24 4.86
N ILE A 221 3.54 -3.86 3.69
CA ILE A 221 2.55 -4.85 3.23
C ILE A 221 2.53 -6.05 4.18
N LEU A 222 3.70 -6.62 4.51
CA LEU A 222 3.81 -7.77 5.42
C LEU A 222 3.29 -7.44 6.83
N ALA A 223 3.55 -6.23 7.34
CA ALA A 223 3.03 -5.77 8.62
C ALA A 223 1.51 -5.53 8.56
N CYS A 224 1.01 -4.93 7.48
CA CYS A 224 -0.41 -4.67 7.27
C CYS A 224 -1.24 -5.96 7.31
N VAL A 225 -0.69 -7.07 6.82
CA VAL A 225 -1.35 -8.40 6.82
C VAL A 225 -0.93 -9.28 8.00
N ASP A 226 -0.42 -8.67 9.07
CA ASP A 226 -0.08 -9.31 10.34
C ASP A 226 1.06 -10.34 10.30
N ILE A 227 1.84 -10.42 9.21
CA ILE A 227 3.05 -11.25 9.12
C ILE A 227 4.17 -10.65 9.96
N LEU A 228 4.39 -9.33 9.88
CA LEU A 228 5.32 -8.60 10.76
C LEU A 228 4.56 -7.92 11.91
N ARG A 229 3.77 -8.71 12.65
CA ARG A 229 2.97 -8.21 13.77
C ARG A 229 3.85 -7.98 15.00
N PRO A 230 3.85 -6.78 15.61
CA PRO A 230 4.56 -6.56 16.86
C PRO A 230 3.88 -7.29 18.03
N SER A 231 4.68 -7.80 18.97
CA SER A 231 4.14 -8.34 20.23
C SER A 231 3.67 -7.24 21.19
N SER A 232 4.14 -6.00 21.03
CA SER A 232 3.68 -4.82 21.77
C SER A 232 3.74 -3.56 20.91
N TYR A 233 2.73 -2.71 21.04
CA TYR A 233 2.70 -1.35 20.49
C TYR A 233 3.27 -0.31 21.47
N ASP A 234 3.43 -0.66 22.74
CA ASP A 234 4.07 0.19 23.76
C ASP A 234 5.59 0.07 23.64
N ARG A 235 6.13 0.64 22.55
CA ARG A 235 7.56 0.61 22.22
C ARG A 235 8.00 1.96 21.67
N PRO A 236 9.20 2.44 22.04
CA PRO A 236 9.69 3.73 21.56
C PRO A 236 9.97 3.68 20.06
N SER A 237 9.54 4.73 19.36
CA SER A 237 9.94 5.03 18.00
C SER A 237 11.38 5.58 17.95
N ARG A 238 12.11 5.36 16.84
CA ARG A 238 13.50 5.82 16.70
C ARG A 238 13.72 6.61 15.42
N GLY A 239 14.16 7.86 15.58
CA GLY A 239 14.53 8.74 14.48
C GLY A 239 13.32 9.18 13.65
N ARG A 240 13.57 9.94 12.59
CA ARG A 240 12.53 10.27 11.61
C ARG A 240 12.37 9.09 10.65
N HIS A 241 11.14 8.62 10.49
CA HIS A 241 10.78 7.58 9.55
C HIS A 241 9.33 7.74 9.09
N ASP A 242 8.99 7.03 8.01
CA ASP A 242 7.65 7.01 7.42
C ASP A 242 6.95 5.65 7.62
N TRP A 243 7.35 4.90 8.66
CA TRP A 243 6.70 3.63 9.01
C TRP A 243 5.27 3.87 9.50
N HIS A 244 4.36 2.96 9.14
CA HIS A 244 2.96 2.98 9.58
C HIS A 244 2.56 1.68 10.28
N PHE A 245 2.58 0.54 9.57
CA PHE A 245 2.21 -0.76 10.13
C PHE A 245 3.39 -1.43 10.84
N VAL A 246 4.60 -1.28 10.31
CA VAL A 246 5.78 -2.03 10.81
C VAL A 246 6.51 -1.34 11.97
N GLU A 247 6.13 -0.11 12.32
CA GLU A 247 6.89 0.77 13.26
C GLU A 247 7.29 0.08 14.57
N HIS A 248 6.35 -0.63 15.19
CA HIS A 248 6.56 -1.23 16.50
C HIS A 248 7.15 -2.64 16.44
N TRP A 249 7.36 -3.21 15.25
CA TRP A 249 7.98 -4.52 15.10
C TRP A 249 9.44 -4.49 15.57
N ARG A 250 9.86 -5.53 16.26
CA ARG A 250 11.24 -5.74 16.70
C ARG A 250 11.71 -7.14 16.31
N GLY A 251 13.03 -7.32 16.19
CA GLY A 251 13.60 -8.59 15.74
C GLY A 251 13.28 -9.81 16.60
N GLU A 252 12.92 -9.63 17.86
CA GLU A 252 12.38 -10.70 18.72
C GLU A 252 10.95 -11.15 18.34
N ASP A 253 10.17 -10.33 17.63
CA ASP A 253 8.79 -10.67 17.22
C ASP A 253 8.75 -11.68 16.07
N LYS A 254 9.83 -11.75 15.26
CA LYS A 254 9.93 -12.63 14.08
C LYS A 254 8.77 -12.41 13.11
N TYR A 255 8.39 -13.44 12.35
CA TYR A 255 7.14 -13.43 11.60
C TYR A 255 6.08 -14.23 12.34
N ASN A 256 4.83 -13.85 12.14
CA ASN A 256 3.66 -14.58 12.62
C ASN A 256 3.40 -15.83 11.74
N GLU A 257 3.69 -17.01 12.26
CA GLU A 257 3.51 -18.30 11.55
C GLU A 257 2.06 -18.52 11.07
N ALA A 258 1.06 -18.11 11.85
CA ALA A 258 -0.33 -18.29 11.48
C ALA A 258 -0.71 -17.44 10.25
N ALA A 259 -0.25 -16.19 10.19
CA ALA A 259 -0.45 -15.31 9.04
C ALA A 259 0.31 -15.84 7.81
N VAL A 260 1.55 -16.31 7.99
CA VAL A 260 2.32 -16.94 6.90
C VAL A 260 1.60 -18.17 6.36
N LYS A 261 1.08 -19.04 7.23
CA LYS A 261 0.31 -20.22 6.81
C LYS A 261 -0.98 -19.84 6.09
N GLN A 262 -1.71 -18.83 6.59
CA GLN A 262 -2.95 -18.35 5.98
C GLN A 262 -2.75 -17.86 4.55
N TYR A 263 -1.70 -17.07 4.29
CA TYR A 263 -1.50 -16.46 2.98
C TYR A 263 -0.60 -17.30 2.07
N PHE A 264 0.42 -17.95 2.61
CA PHE A 264 1.48 -18.58 1.81
C PHE A 264 1.62 -20.09 2.02
N GLY A 265 0.85 -20.71 2.92
CA GLY A 265 0.99 -22.12 3.29
C GLY A 265 1.05 -23.05 2.08
N LYS A 266 0.13 -22.88 1.12
CA LYS A 266 0.05 -23.70 -0.10
C LYS A 266 1.30 -23.68 -1.01
N TYR A 267 2.23 -22.76 -0.79
CA TYR A 267 3.48 -22.65 -1.56
C TYR A 267 4.73 -22.97 -0.73
N LEU A 268 4.59 -23.09 0.59
CA LEU A 268 5.70 -23.35 1.50
C LEU A 268 5.84 -24.82 1.87
N ASP A 269 4.79 -25.61 1.62
CA ASP A 269 4.77 -27.07 1.74
C ASP A 269 5.70 -27.77 0.73
#